data_AF-A0A0C3B1H7-F1
#
_entry.id   AF-A0A0C3B1H7-F1
#
_cell.length_a   1.000
_cell.length_b   1.000
_cell.length_c   1.000
_cell.angle_alpha   90.00
_cell.angle_beta   90.00
_cell.angle_gamma   90.00
#
_symmetry.space_group_name_H-M   'P 1'
#
loop_
_entity.id
_entity.type
_entity.pdbx_description
1 polymer ?
#
loop_
_entity_poly.entity_id
_entity_poly.type
_entity_poly.pdbx_seq_one_letter_code
_entity_poly.pdbx_strand_id
1 'polypeptide(L)'
;MERKDIEQLTFPYKGHFTTDEGAKVYFTYQGRLENDKLLFSATTNERENIIIKFTKRYSENAHRHCSGQGAAPRLYAFNALPGGWFMVVMENLSSSHKLVHQHDQISSEMSDALQKAVGILHDGNFVHGDIRDVNLMVPEEGGVGNFMILDFDWAGFEGEVRYPAYVNIVGVSRPKGAIDGELITKQHDLDMLDRIIHR
;
A
#
# COMPACT_ATOMS: atom_id res chain seq x y z
N MET A 1 -6.49 -36.50 16.95
CA MET A 1 -6.63 -35.75 15.69
C MET A 1 -7.32 -34.44 16.04
N GLU A 2 -6.54 -33.39 16.31
CA GLU A 2 -7.10 -32.07 16.60
C GLU A 2 -7.93 -31.62 15.41
N ARG A 3 -9.17 -31.19 15.67
CA ARG A 3 -10.01 -30.60 14.64
C ARG A 3 -9.28 -29.34 14.17
N LYS A 4 -8.94 -29.27 12.88
CA LYS A 4 -8.54 -28.00 12.26
C LYS A 4 -9.65 -27.00 12.58
N ASP A 5 -9.27 -25.87 13.15
CA ASP A 5 -10.20 -24.77 13.36
C ASP A 5 -10.85 -24.45 12.02
N ILE A 6 -12.17 -24.61 11.94
CA ILE A 6 -12.92 -24.50 10.68
C ILE A 6 -12.81 -23.06 10.15
N GLU A 7 -12.61 -22.08 11.04
CA GLU A 7 -12.34 -20.69 10.71
C GLU A 7 -10.95 -20.47 10.06
N GLN A 8 -9.94 -21.30 10.35
CA GLN A 8 -8.62 -21.17 9.71
C GLN A 8 -8.65 -21.51 8.21
N LEU A 9 -9.70 -22.19 7.72
CA LEU A 9 -9.86 -22.54 6.30
C LEU A 9 -10.32 -21.35 5.43
N THR A 10 -10.81 -20.25 6.04
CA THR A 10 -11.21 -19.05 5.30
C THR A 10 -10.07 -18.05 5.13
N PHE A 11 -8.92 -18.30 5.76
CA PHE A 11 -7.75 -17.43 5.77
C PHE A 11 -6.46 -18.15 5.34
N PRO A 12 -5.43 -17.40 4.89
CA PRO A 12 -4.11 -17.97 4.64
C PRO A 12 -3.57 -18.70 5.88
N TYR A 13 -2.81 -19.78 5.66
CA TYR A 13 -2.33 -20.67 6.74
C TYR A 13 -1.38 -20.01 7.76
N LYS A 14 -0.84 -18.82 7.45
CA LYS A 14 0.18 -18.17 8.24
C LYS A 14 -0.47 -17.35 9.35
N GLY A 15 -0.26 -17.74 10.61
CA GLY A 15 -0.78 -17.01 11.80
C GLY A 15 0.28 -16.22 12.59
N HIS A 16 1.45 -15.97 11.98
CA HIS A 16 2.50 -15.12 12.57
C HIS A 16 3.37 -14.48 11.49
N PHE A 17 4.00 -13.36 11.84
CA PHE A 17 5.10 -12.77 11.07
C PHE A 17 6.36 -12.69 11.94
N THR A 18 7.50 -12.45 11.30
CA THR A 18 8.78 -12.20 11.96
C THR A 18 9.17 -10.74 11.72
N THR A 19 9.43 -10.00 12.78
CA THR A 19 9.89 -8.60 12.71
C THR A 19 11.31 -8.53 12.13
N ASP A 20 11.76 -7.32 11.81
CA ASP A 20 13.13 -7.08 11.33
C ASP A 20 14.18 -7.50 12.39
N GLU A 21 13.84 -7.43 13.68
CA GLU A 21 14.66 -7.87 14.80
C GLU A 21 14.62 -9.40 15.02
N GLY A 22 13.85 -10.14 14.21
CA GLY A 22 13.73 -11.59 14.29
C GLY A 22 12.69 -12.09 15.30
N ALA A 23 11.92 -11.21 15.94
CA ALA A 23 10.88 -11.60 16.88
C ALA A 23 9.66 -12.16 16.14
N LYS A 24 9.07 -13.26 16.64
CA LYS A 24 7.81 -13.80 16.09
C LYS A 24 6.62 -13.14 16.76
N VAL A 25 5.76 -12.52 15.96
CA VAL A 25 4.50 -11.92 16.40
C VAL A 25 3.34 -12.71 15.83
N TYR A 26 2.54 -13.29 16.71
CA TYR A 26 1.34 -14.05 16.37
C TYR A 26 0.13 -13.12 16.31
N PHE A 27 -0.83 -13.48 15.45
CA PHE A 27 -2.06 -12.71 15.25
C PHE A 27 -3.22 -13.62 14.88
N THR A 28 -4.43 -13.06 15.01
CA THR A 28 -5.67 -13.67 14.56
C THR A 28 -6.30 -12.80 13.47
N TYR A 29 -6.63 -13.43 12.34
CA TYR A 29 -7.36 -12.75 11.26
C TYR A 29 -8.74 -12.31 11.72
N GLN A 30 -9.12 -11.09 11.38
CA GLN A 30 -10.45 -10.55 11.64
C GLN A 30 -11.33 -10.61 10.39
N GLY A 31 -10.74 -10.46 9.21
CA GLY A 31 -11.48 -10.51 7.96
C GLY A 31 -10.62 -10.21 6.75
N ARG A 32 -11.18 -10.48 5.57
CA ARG A 32 -10.63 -10.04 4.28
C ARG A 32 -11.24 -8.69 3.94
N LEU A 33 -10.41 -7.72 3.57
CA LEU A 33 -10.87 -6.35 3.30
C LEU A 33 -11.47 -6.18 1.91
N GLU A 34 -10.95 -6.92 0.92
CA GLU A 34 -11.41 -6.86 -0.46
C GLU A 34 -11.50 -8.28 -1.05
N ASN A 35 -12.59 -8.60 -1.72
CA ASN A 35 -12.89 -9.97 -2.19
C ASN A 35 -11.94 -10.46 -3.29
N ASP A 36 -11.31 -9.55 -4.03
CA ASP A 36 -10.39 -9.81 -5.14
C ASP A 36 -8.92 -9.68 -4.74
N LYS A 37 -8.60 -8.99 -3.64
CA LYS A 37 -7.22 -8.84 -3.14
C LYS A 37 -6.91 -9.71 -1.94
N LEU A 38 -5.68 -10.19 -1.81
CA LEU A 38 -5.24 -10.94 -0.62
C LEU A 38 -4.80 -9.96 0.48
N LEU A 39 -5.73 -9.11 0.90
CA LEU A 39 -5.56 -8.08 1.91
C LEU A 39 -6.50 -8.36 3.09
N PHE A 40 -5.94 -8.43 4.29
CA PHE A 40 -6.63 -8.90 5.48
C PHE A 40 -6.39 -7.97 6.66
N SER A 41 -7.41 -7.78 7.49
CA SER A 41 -7.23 -7.21 8.82
C SER A 41 -6.94 -8.33 9.81
N ALA A 42 -6.07 -8.05 10.77
CA ALA A 42 -5.75 -8.96 11.86
C ALA A 42 -5.47 -8.17 13.15
N THR A 43 -5.51 -8.88 14.28
CA THR A 43 -5.16 -8.34 15.58
C THR A 43 -4.04 -9.19 16.17
N THR A 44 -2.94 -8.56 16.58
CA THR A 44 -1.82 -9.25 17.22
C THR A 44 -2.21 -9.73 18.62
N ASN A 45 -1.43 -10.64 19.19
CA ASN A 45 -1.62 -11.05 20.59
C ASN A 45 -1.46 -9.88 21.60
N GLU A 46 -0.76 -8.81 21.19
CA GLU A 46 -0.59 -7.57 21.95
C GLU A 46 -1.75 -6.57 21.72
N ARG A 47 -2.80 -7.00 21.01
CA ARG A 47 -4.01 -6.23 20.69
C ARG A 47 -3.79 -5.05 19.75
N GLU A 48 -2.73 -5.09 18.96
CA GLU A 48 -2.51 -4.12 17.89
C GLU A 48 -3.27 -4.55 16.63
N ASN A 49 -3.98 -3.62 16.00
CA ASN A 49 -4.68 -3.87 14.73
C ASN A 49 -3.72 -3.63 13.57
N ILE A 50 -3.61 -4.62 12.70
CA ILE A 50 -2.65 -4.63 11.58
C ILE A 50 -3.36 -4.99 10.28
N ILE A 51 -2.74 -4.57 9.17
CA ILE A 51 -3.09 -5.00 7.82
C ILE A 51 -2.03 -5.97 7.31
N ILE A 52 -2.49 -7.06 6.70
CA ILE A 52 -1.64 -8.10 6.13
C ILE A 52 -1.97 -8.24 4.65
N LYS A 53 -0.98 -8.03 3.80
CA LYS A 53 -1.06 -8.25 2.35
C LYS A 53 -0.23 -9.46 1.95
N PHE A 54 -0.79 -10.33 1.11
CA PHE A 54 -0.04 -11.36 0.40
C PHE A 54 0.06 -10.98 -1.07
N THR A 55 1.29 -10.86 -1.58
CA THR A 55 1.55 -10.45 -2.97
C THR A 55 2.80 -11.12 -3.51
N LYS A 56 2.94 -11.19 -4.83
CA LYS A 56 4.15 -11.69 -5.51
C LYS A 56 5.12 -10.59 -5.91
N ARG A 57 4.70 -9.34 -5.82
CA ARG A 57 5.51 -8.18 -6.19
C ARG A 57 5.21 -7.08 -5.20
N TYR A 58 6.26 -6.54 -4.58
CA TYR A 58 6.16 -5.46 -3.63
C TYR A 58 7.50 -4.77 -3.48
N SER A 59 7.51 -3.44 -3.41
CA SER A 59 8.70 -2.67 -3.13
C SER A 59 8.82 -2.35 -1.65
N GLU A 60 9.48 -3.25 -0.91
CA GLU A 60 9.84 -3.00 0.49
C GLU A 60 10.64 -1.70 0.64
N ASN A 61 11.61 -1.46 -0.25
CA ASN A 61 12.47 -0.27 -0.20
C ASN A 61 11.67 1.03 -0.35
N ALA A 62 10.75 1.10 -1.33
CA ALA A 62 9.91 2.29 -1.53
C ALA A 62 8.97 2.51 -0.33
N HIS A 63 8.36 1.44 0.19
CA HIS A 63 7.49 1.51 1.36
C HIS A 63 8.26 1.99 2.60
N ARG A 64 9.43 1.39 2.91
CA ARG A 64 10.26 1.81 4.05
C ARG A 64 10.74 3.25 3.93
N HIS A 65 11.13 3.68 2.73
CA HIS A 65 11.53 5.06 2.46
C HIS A 65 10.40 6.05 2.77
N CYS A 66 9.21 5.83 2.22
CA CYS A 66 8.06 6.70 2.50
C CYS A 66 7.63 6.62 3.98
N SER A 67 7.60 5.42 4.56
CA SER A 67 7.19 5.19 5.94
C SER A 67 8.14 5.88 6.93
N GLY A 68 9.45 5.82 6.70
CA GLY A 68 10.45 6.51 7.52
C GLY A 68 10.34 8.03 7.51
N GLN A 69 9.65 8.60 6.51
CA GLN A 69 9.35 10.03 6.41
C GLN A 69 7.88 10.34 6.75
N GLY A 70 7.12 9.37 7.24
CA GLY A 70 5.71 9.52 7.62
C GLY A 70 4.78 9.76 6.43
N ALA A 71 5.11 9.24 5.24
CA ALA A 71 4.32 9.34 4.00
C ALA A 71 3.73 7.98 3.56
N ALA A 72 3.82 6.96 4.40
CA ALA A 72 3.20 5.65 4.21
C ALA A 72 2.97 4.99 5.59
N PRO A 73 2.03 4.04 5.70
CA PRO A 73 1.79 3.30 6.94
C PRO A 73 3.07 2.66 7.44
N ARG A 74 3.26 2.56 8.76
CA ARG A 74 4.41 1.83 9.32
C ARG A 74 4.46 0.41 8.76
N LEU A 75 5.60 0.02 8.19
CA LEU A 75 5.86 -1.37 7.81
C LEU A 75 6.43 -2.12 9.02
N TYR A 76 5.67 -3.06 9.56
CA TYR A 76 6.10 -3.89 10.70
C TYR A 76 6.98 -5.06 10.28
N ALA A 77 6.68 -5.66 9.12
CA ALA A 77 7.45 -6.77 8.60
C ALA A 77 7.25 -6.98 7.10
N PHE A 78 8.31 -7.44 6.46
CA PHE A 78 8.30 -7.98 5.12
C PHE A 78 8.89 -9.39 5.15
N ASN A 79 8.08 -10.43 4.91
CA ASN A 79 8.51 -11.81 5.03
C ASN A 79 8.34 -12.54 3.69
N ALA A 80 9.45 -13.07 3.16
CA ALA A 80 9.41 -13.96 2.01
C ALA A 80 8.73 -15.29 2.37
N LEU A 81 7.93 -15.79 1.42
CA LEU A 81 7.20 -17.04 1.52
C LEU A 81 7.52 -17.94 0.31
N PRO A 82 7.28 -19.26 0.41
CA PRO A 82 7.44 -20.17 -0.72
C PRO A 82 6.67 -19.73 -1.98
N GLY A 83 7.24 -20.03 -3.15
CA GLY A 83 6.59 -19.73 -4.43
C GLY A 83 6.67 -18.25 -4.85
N GLY A 84 7.62 -17.50 -4.30
CA GLY A 84 7.84 -16.09 -4.65
C GLY A 84 6.78 -15.14 -4.09
N TRP A 85 6.08 -15.56 -3.03
CA TRP A 85 5.12 -14.71 -2.33
C TRP A 85 5.81 -13.93 -1.21
N PHE A 86 5.21 -12.81 -0.85
CA PHE A 86 5.57 -12.00 0.28
C PHE A 86 4.36 -11.83 1.18
N MET A 87 4.61 -11.85 2.49
CA MET A 87 3.68 -11.35 3.49
C MET A 87 4.17 -9.99 3.95
N VAL A 88 3.37 -8.96 3.69
CA VAL A 88 3.63 -7.58 4.07
C VAL A 88 2.71 -7.21 5.21
N VAL A 89 3.27 -6.85 6.35
CA VAL A 89 2.51 -6.50 7.56
C VAL A 89 2.72 -5.04 7.87
N MET A 90 1.63 -4.28 7.91
CA MET A 90 1.68 -2.83 8.06
C MET A 90 0.61 -2.30 9.02
N GLU A 91 0.79 -1.05 9.43
CA GLU A 91 -0.15 -0.30 10.26
C GLU A 91 -1.56 -0.26 9.66
N ASN A 92 -2.56 -0.40 10.54
CA ASN A 92 -3.94 -0.18 10.18
C ASN A 92 -4.37 1.27 10.49
N LEU A 93 -4.57 2.05 9.43
CA LEU A 93 -4.97 3.46 9.51
C LEU A 93 -6.49 3.69 9.43
N SER A 94 -7.32 2.65 9.43
CA SER A 94 -8.76 2.76 9.15
C SER A 94 -9.55 3.62 10.15
N SER A 95 -8.98 3.91 11.32
CA SER A 95 -9.61 4.76 12.35
C SER A 95 -9.09 6.20 12.37
N SER A 96 -8.06 6.52 11.59
CA SER A 96 -7.40 7.84 11.63
C SER A 96 -7.29 8.50 10.27
N HIS A 97 -7.44 7.74 9.18
CA HIS A 97 -7.35 8.24 7.83
C HIS A 97 -8.50 7.71 6.95
N LYS A 98 -8.86 8.50 5.95
CA LYS A 98 -9.80 8.16 4.87
C LYS A 98 -9.09 8.12 3.55
N LEU A 99 -9.63 7.34 2.61
CA LEU A 99 -9.10 7.33 1.26
C LEU A 99 -9.47 8.63 0.55
N VAL A 100 -8.56 9.15 -0.28
CA VAL A 100 -8.80 10.38 -1.04
C VAL A 100 -10.03 10.24 -1.93
N HIS A 101 -10.32 9.06 -2.48
CA HIS A 101 -11.54 8.84 -3.28
C HIS A 101 -12.86 9.12 -2.53
N GLN A 102 -12.83 9.19 -1.20
CA GLN A 102 -14.00 9.46 -0.35
C GLN A 102 -14.26 10.97 -0.16
N HIS A 103 -13.44 11.83 -0.76
CA HIS A 103 -13.58 13.29 -0.70
C HIS A 103 -14.07 13.84 -2.05
N ASP A 104 -15.14 14.62 -2.05
CA ASP A 104 -15.67 15.17 -3.31
C ASP A 104 -14.77 16.25 -3.91
N GLN A 105 -14.08 17.03 -3.06
CA GLN A 105 -13.20 18.13 -3.48
C GLN A 105 -11.83 18.02 -2.84
N ILE A 106 -10.81 18.39 -3.61
CA ILE A 106 -9.43 18.51 -3.14
C ILE A 106 -9.15 19.99 -2.83
N SER A 107 -8.89 20.32 -1.57
CA SER A 107 -8.50 21.69 -1.19
C SER A 107 -7.04 21.98 -1.59
N SER A 108 -6.64 23.25 -1.54
CA SER A 108 -5.24 23.65 -1.72
C SER A 108 -4.30 22.93 -0.77
N GLU A 109 -4.69 22.82 0.50
CA GLU A 109 -3.88 22.19 1.54
C GLU A 109 -3.74 20.68 1.30
N MET A 110 -4.82 20.04 0.83
CA MET A 110 -4.83 18.64 0.44
C MET A 110 -3.93 18.41 -0.77
N SER A 111 -4.00 19.29 -1.78
CA SER A 111 -3.13 19.26 -2.96
C SER A 111 -1.66 19.36 -2.58
N ASP A 112 -1.28 20.36 -1.78
CA ASP A 112 0.10 20.58 -1.35
C ASP A 112 0.65 19.36 -0.59
N ALA A 113 -0.19 18.77 0.27
CA ALA A 113 0.20 17.61 1.05
C ALA A 113 0.30 16.32 0.22
N LEU A 114 -0.55 16.14 -0.79
CA LEU A 114 -0.43 15.05 -1.77
C LEU A 114 0.86 15.17 -2.59
N GLN A 115 1.15 16.37 -3.09
CA GLN A 115 2.40 16.66 -3.80
C GLN A 115 3.62 16.41 -2.92
N LYS A 116 3.57 16.81 -1.65
CA LYS A 116 4.64 16.52 -0.69
C LYS A 116 4.85 15.02 -0.47
N ALA A 117 3.79 14.24 -0.32
CA ALA A 117 3.89 12.80 -0.12
C ALA A 117 4.50 12.08 -1.34
N VAL A 118 4.08 12.44 -2.55
CA VAL A 118 4.67 11.89 -3.79
C VAL A 118 6.10 12.40 -4.00
N GLY A 119 6.38 13.66 -3.62
CA GLY A 119 7.73 14.22 -3.61
C GLY A 119 8.68 13.42 -2.73
N ILE A 120 8.26 13.04 -1.51
CA ILE A 120 9.03 12.18 -0.61
C ILE A 120 9.42 10.86 -1.30
N LEU A 121 8.50 10.21 -2.00
CA LEU A 121 8.79 8.99 -2.77
C LEU A 121 9.86 9.26 -3.84
N HIS A 122 9.68 10.33 -4.61
CA HIS A 122 10.55 10.68 -5.74
C HIS A 122 11.94 11.14 -5.31
N ASP A 123 12.07 11.79 -4.15
CA ASP A 123 13.35 12.17 -3.54
C ASP A 123 14.21 10.96 -3.19
N GLY A 124 13.58 9.81 -2.90
CA GLY A 124 14.26 8.51 -2.74
C GLY A 124 14.64 7.83 -4.05
N ASN A 125 14.42 8.49 -5.19
CA ASN A 125 14.52 7.94 -6.54
C ASN A 125 13.58 6.76 -6.81
N PHE A 126 12.46 6.70 -6.08
CA PHE A 126 11.41 5.71 -6.32
C PHE A 126 10.31 6.27 -7.21
N VAL A 127 9.62 5.38 -7.90
CA VAL A 127 8.36 5.61 -8.61
C VAL A 127 7.31 4.65 -8.04
N HIS A 128 6.04 5.05 -8.08
CA HIS A 128 4.93 4.24 -7.57
C HIS A 128 4.29 3.40 -8.68
N GLY A 129 3.97 4.05 -9.80
CA GLY A 129 3.32 3.49 -10.97
C GLY A 129 1.81 3.31 -10.87
N ASP A 130 1.25 3.28 -9.65
CA ASP A 130 -0.19 3.18 -9.44
C ASP A 130 -0.74 4.26 -8.50
N ILE A 131 -0.25 5.51 -8.64
CA ILE A 131 -0.86 6.67 -7.96
C ILE A 131 -2.31 6.79 -8.39
N ARG A 132 -3.22 6.60 -7.43
CA ARG A 132 -4.67 6.67 -7.57
C ARG A 132 -5.25 7.11 -6.24
N ASP A 133 -6.41 7.74 -6.26
CA ASP A 133 -7.12 8.19 -5.06
C ASP A 133 -7.53 7.05 -4.10
N VAL A 134 -7.64 5.83 -4.62
CA VAL A 134 -7.83 4.59 -3.83
C VAL A 134 -6.54 4.04 -3.19
N ASN A 135 -5.38 4.58 -3.56
CA ASN A 135 -4.07 4.23 -3.01
C ASN A 135 -3.45 5.39 -2.21
N LEU A 136 -4.25 6.40 -1.87
CA LEU A 136 -3.84 7.57 -1.12
C LEU A 136 -4.82 7.78 0.03
N MET A 137 -4.30 7.99 1.23
CA MET A 137 -5.10 8.33 2.41
C MET A 137 -4.73 9.71 2.96
N VAL A 138 -5.73 10.35 3.53
CA VAL A 138 -5.69 11.66 4.17
C VAL A 138 -6.20 11.52 5.61
N PRO A 139 -5.64 12.23 6.60
CA PRO A 139 -6.18 12.22 7.96
C PRO A 139 -7.68 12.55 7.98
N GLU A 140 -8.43 11.94 8.89
CA GLU A 140 -9.82 12.34 9.11
C GLU A 140 -9.94 13.81 9.51
N GLU A 141 -11.11 14.42 9.34
CA GLU A 141 -11.36 15.81 9.70
C GLU A 141 -11.07 16.05 11.19
N GLY A 142 -10.22 17.05 11.49
CA GLY A 142 -9.72 17.30 12.86
C GLY A 142 -8.67 16.30 13.34
N GLY A 143 -8.34 15.29 12.53
CA GLY A 143 -7.23 14.37 12.74
C GLY A 143 -5.88 15.05 12.54
N VAL A 144 -4.87 14.48 13.18
CA VAL A 144 -3.47 14.91 13.07
C VAL A 144 -2.73 13.83 12.29
N GLY A 145 -2.04 14.21 11.22
CA GLY A 145 -1.28 13.26 10.41
C GLY A 145 -0.83 13.83 9.07
N ASN A 146 -0.05 13.04 8.35
CA ASN A 146 0.36 13.31 6.98
C ASN A 146 -0.49 12.48 6.01
N PHE A 147 -0.36 12.77 4.73
CA PHE A 147 -0.89 11.91 3.68
C PHE A 147 -0.09 10.62 3.59
N MET A 148 -0.78 9.52 3.31
CA MET A 148 -0.21 8.18 3.29
C MET A 148 -0.38 7.57 1.92
N ILE A 149 0.73 7.15 1.33
CA ILE A 149 0.76 6.36 0.10
C ILE A 149 0.60 4.88 0.47
N LEU A 150 -0.31 4.20 -0.23
CA LEU A 150 -0.58 2.78 -0.10
C LEU A 150 -0.20 2.03 -1.38
N ASP A 151 -0.13 0.71 -1.26
CA ASP A 151 0.01 -0.24 -2.39
C ASP A 151 1.26 -0.08 -3.26
N PHE A 152 2.40 -0.48 -2.70
CA PHE A 152 3.70 -0.49 -3.36
C PHE A 152 3.95 -1.73 -4.25
N ASP A 153 2.90 -2.39 -4.79
CA ASP A 153 3.07 -3.59 -5.63
C ASP A 153 3.86 -3.28 -6.91
N TRP A 154 3.69 -2.09 -7.49
CA TRP A 154 4.33 -1.73 -8.76
C TRP A 154 5.58 -0.87 -8.58
N ALA A 155 5.73 -0.31 -7.38
CA ALA A 155 6.76 0.65 -7.06
C ALA A 155 8.17 0.06 -7.17
N GLY A 156 9.17 0.94 -7.16
CA GLY A 156 10.59 0.59 -7.19
C GLY A 156 11.43 1.74 -7.73
N PHE A 157 12.70 1.50 -8.00
CA PHE A 157 13.60 2.54 -8.49
C PHE A 157 13.21 3.00 -9.89
N GLU A 158 13.29 4.31 -10.12
CA GLU A 158 13.08 4.88 -11.45
C GLU A 158 14.08 4.28 -12.45
N GLY A 159 13.58 3.87 -13.62
CA GLY A 159 14.38 3.26 -14.68
C GLY A 159 14.58 1.74 -14.53
N GLU A 160 14.17 1.14 -13.41
CA GLU A 160 14.28 -0.31 -13.18
C GLU A 160 12.94 -1.04 -13.28
N VAL A 161 11.89 -0.47 -12.68
CA VAL A 161 10.58 -1.12 -12.61
C VAL A 161 9.70 -0.83 -13.82
N ARG A 162 8.96 -1.86 -14.22
CA ARG A 162 8.06 -1.85 -15.37
C ARG A 162 6.63 -2.14 -14.95
N TYR A 163 5.67 -1.64 -15.71
CA TYR A 163 4.28 -2.01 -15.54
C TYR A 163 4.07 -3.53 -15.71
N PRO A 164 3.21 -4.15 -14.89
CA PRO A 164 2.86 -5.56 -15.09
C PRO A 164 2.09 -5.76 -16.40
N ALA A 165 1.85 -7.02 -16.78
CA ALA A 165 0.90 -7.31 -17.85
C ALA A 165 -0.53 -6.98 -17.41
N TYR A 166 -1.38 -6.65 -18.39
CA TYR A 166 -2.79 -6.32 -18.23
C TYR A 166 -3.04 -5.06 -17.39
N VAL A 167 -2.24 -4.01 -17.60
CA VAL A 167 -2.52 -2.69 -17.04
C VAL A 167 -3.90 -2.24 -17.49
N ASN A 168 -4.77 -1.94 -16.53
CA ASN A 168 -6.09 -1.40 -16.83
C ASN A 168 -5.95 0.05 -17.34
N ILE A 169 -5.94 0.21 -18.67
CA ILE A 169 -5.95 1.49 -19.38
C ILE A 169 -7.36 1.91 -19.85
N VAL A 170 -8.35 1.02 -19.69
CA VAL A 170 -9.74 1.24 -20.13
C VAL A 170 -10.56 1.89 -19.02
N GLY A 171 -10.49 1.31 -17.82
CA GLY A 171 -11.21 1.78 -16.63
C GLY A 171 -10.43 2.81 -15.80
N VAL A 172 -9.15 3.02 -16.09
CA VAL A 172 -8.33 4.07 -15.49
C VAL A 172 -7.72 4.87 -16.63
N SER A 173 -8.02 6.16 -16.69
CA SER A 173 -7.31 7.05 -17.60
C SER A 173 -5.87 7.15 -17.11
N ARG A 174 -4.96 6.42 -17.76
CA ARG A 174 -3.53 6.41 -17.41
C ARG A 174 -2.75 7.43 -18.25
N PRO A 175 -1.54 7.83 -17.81
CA PRO A 175 -0.65 8.68 -18.59
C PRO A 175 -0.19 8.00 -19.89
N LYS A 176 0.25 8.79 -20.86
CA LYS A 176 0.83 8.26 -22.09
C LYS A 176 2.11 7.48 -21.75
N GLY A 177 2.22 6.24 -22.25
CA GLY A 177 3.37 5.37 -21.98
C GLY A 177 3.21 4.47 -20.75
N ALA A 178 2.17 4.67 -19.94
CA ALA A 178 1.82 3.78 -18.84
C ALA A 178 1.06 2.53 -19.32
N ILE A 179 1.76 1.68 -20.09
CA ILE A 179 1.24 0.45 -20.70
C ILE A 179 2.11 -0.75 -20.29
N ASP A 180 1.60 -1.96 -20.54
CA ASP A 180 2.25 -3.24 -20.21
C ASP A 180 3.73 -3.28 -20.58
N GLY A 181 4.58 -3.65 -19.61
CA GLY A 181 6.00 -3.85 -19.82
C GLY A 181 6.83 -2.57 -19.99
N GLU A 182 6.21 -1.40 -20.11
CA GLU A 182 6.95 -0.14 -20.18
C GLU A 182 7.46 0.32 -18.81
N LEU A 183 8.50 1.13 -18.82
CA LEU A 183 9.09 1.67 -17.59
C LEU A 183 8.08 2.56 -16.86
N ILE A 184 8.07 2.42 -15.54
CA ILE A 184 7.37 3.35 -14.67
C ILE A 184 8.29 4.56 -14.47
N THR A 185 7.75 5.77 -14.61
CA THR A 185 8.50 7.03 -14.53
C THR A 185 7.88 7.94 -13.49
N LYS A 186 8.65 8.89 -12.95
CA LYS A 186 8.10 9.90 -12.05
C LYS A 186 7.02 10.74 -12.72
N GLN A 187 7.14 11.00 -14.03
CA GLN A 187 6.12 11.73 -14.78
C GLN A 187 4.77 11.00 -14.79
N HIS A 188 4.78 9.66 -14.85
CA HIS A 188 3.52 8.91 -14.76
C HIS A 188 2.82 9.11 -13.40
N ASP A 189 3.58 9.14 -12.32
CA ASP A 189 3.04 9.42 -10.99
C ASP A 189 2.49 10.85 -10.89
N LEU A 190 3.23 11.84 -11.41
CA LEU A 190 2.83 13.25 -11.41
C LEU A 190 1.58 13.49 -12.26
N ASP A 191 1.49 12.89 -13.45
CA ASP A 191 0.32 13.01 -14.33
C ASP A 191 -0.94 12.41 -13.69
N MET A 192 -0.79 11.31 -12.93
CA MET A 192 -1.90 10.74 -12.16
C MET A 192 -2.28 11.61 -10.98
N LEU A 193 -1.29 12.16 -10.27
CA LEU A 193 -1.52 13.07 -9.16
C LEU A 193 -2.24 14.35 -9.60
N ASP A 194 -1.83 14.94 -10.73
CA ASP A 194 -2.44 16.15 -11.30
C ASP A 194 -3.94 15.94 -11.59
N ARG A 195 -4.31 14.77 -12.11
CA ARG A 195 -5.71 14.39 -12.36
C ARG A 195 -6.52 14.25 -11.07
N ILE A 196 -5.90 13.80 -9.98
CA ILE A 196 -6.57 13.71 -8.68
C ILE A 196 -6.82 15.10 -8.11
N ILE A 197 -5.83 15.99 -8.20
CA ILE A 197 -5.90 17.36 -7.65
C ILE A 197 -6.93 18.22 -8.38
N HIS A 198 -7.09 18.04 -9.70
CA HIS A 198 -7.96 18.85 -10.55
C HIS A 198 -9.30 18.20 -10.91
N ARG A 199 -9.75 17.21 -10.14
CA ARG A 199 -11.01 16.49 -10.40
C ARG A 199 -12.27 17.28 -10.05
#